data_AF-A0A1Q6DKY4-F1
#
_entry.id   AF-A0A1Q6DKY4-F1
#
_cell.length_a   1.000
_cell.length_b   1.000
_cell.length_c   1.000
_cell.angle_alpha   90.00
_cell.angle_beta   90.00
_cell.angle_gamma   90.00
#
_symmetry.space_group_name_H-M   'P 1'
#
loop_
_entity.id
_entity.type
_entity.pdbx_description
1 polymer ?
#
loop_
_entity_poly.entity_id
_entity_poly.type
_entity_poly.pdbx_seq_one_letter_code
_entity_poly.pdbx_strand_id
1 'polypeptide(L)'
;MKRLGKKLPPGTHRINLTNNTEDILIHTGELFRAMQKKQGLAGNGIIAAKSVPAAVKLLYRHPSNRSLEQVISGLMLYSNNFVANQLYLACGVAREGYPATWGKSRSAFNRFLNGLGFTETDIVMVEGSGLSRRNLLTPAAMLKILRAFEPYSRLLPDKEGILLKSGTLTGVYCYAGFFSAGTIRKPFVIMLNQPKNQRDDVLKLLEKIALQP
;
A
#
# COMPACT_ATOMS: atom_id res chain seq x y z
N MET A 1 3.14 -23.01 -12.20
CA MET A 1 2.09 -22.41 -13.04
C MET A 1 1.76 -23.35 -14.19
N LYS A 2 0.96 -24.39 -13.92
CA LYS A 2 0.72 -25.51 -14.85
C LYS A 2 -0.31 -25.17 -15.92
N ARG A 3 -1.47 -24.61 -15.56
CA ARG A 3 -2.57 -24.33 -16.50
C ARG A 3 -2.17 -23.29 -17.56
N LEU A 4 -1.60 -22.16 -17.14
CA LEU A 4 -1.18 -21.11 -18.08
C LEU A 4 0.09 -21.50 -18.84
N GLY A 5 1.04 -22.17 -18.19
CA GLY A 5 2.29 -22.61 -18.81
C GLY A 5 2.10 -23.61 -19.96
N LYS A 6 1.04 -24.44 -19.95
CA LYS A 6 0.71 -25.36 -21.04
C LYS A 6 0.46 -24.69 -22.39
N LYS A 7 0.09 -23.40 -22.39
CA LYS A 7 -0.20 -22.64 -23.61
C LYS A 7 1.02 -21.95 -24.21
N LEU A 8 2.18 -22.08 -23.56
CA LEU A 8 3.40 -21.38 -23.95
C LEU A 8 4.41 -22.35 -24.56
N PRO A 9 5.19 -21.91 -25.56
CA PRO A 9 6.27 -22.72 -26.10
C PRO A 9 7.37 -22.94 -25.04
N PRO A 10 8.28 -23.90 -25.24
CA PRO A 10 9.44 -24.07 -24.37
C PRO A 10 10.24 -22.76 -24.23
N GLY A 11 10.60 -22.38 -23.00
CA GLY A 11 11.39 -21.17 -22.75
C GLY A 11 11.07 -20.46 -21.44
N THR A 12 11.65 -19.27 -21.27
CA THR A 12 11.38 -18.39 -20.12
C THR A 12 10.29 -17.39 -20.50
N HIS A 13 9.23 -17.34 -19.70
CA HIS A 13 8.06 -16.50 -19.97
C HIS A 13 7.72 -15.62 -18.78
N ARG A 14 7.18 -14.43 -19.08
CA ARG A 14 6.55 -13.55 -18.09
C ARG A 14 5.04 -13.65 -18.26
N ILE A 15 4.34 -14.06 -17.20
CA ILE A 15 2.89 -14.22 -17.22
C ILE A 15 2.30 -13.24 -16.20
N ASN A 16 1.41 -12.36 -16.67
CA ASN A 16 0.65 -11.48 -15.79
C ASN A 16 -0.62 -12.19 -15.31
N LEU A 17 -0.72 -12.47 -14.01
CA LEU A 17 -1.87 -13.12 -13.39
C LEU A 17 -3.04 -12.16 -13.13
N THR A 18 -2.83 -10.84 -13.22
CA THR A 18 -3.86 -9.86 -12.82
C THR A 18 -4.92 -9.61 -13.88
N ASN A 19 -4.77 -10.19 -15.08
CA ASN A 19 -5.73 -10.01 -16.17
C ASN A 19 -7.06 -10.74 -15.90
N ASN A 20 -7.02 -11.83 -15.14
CA ASN A 20 -8.20 -12.57 -14.72
C ASN A 20 -8.01 -13.03 -13.26
N THR A 21 -8.92 -12.66 -12.38
CA THR A 21 -8.89 -13.05 -10.96
C THR A 21 -8.83 -14.56 -10.78
N GLU A 22 -9.46 -15.34 -11.66
CA GLU A 22 -9.41 -16.80 -11.61
C GLU A 22 -7.98 -17.33 -11.80
N ASP A 23 -7.15 -16.65 -12.60
CA ASP A 23 -5.76 -17.03 -12.81
C ASP A 23 -4.94 -16.93 -11.52
N ILE A 24 -5.19 -15.90 -10.71
CA ILE A 24 -4.56 -15.71 -9.39
C ILE A 24 -4.94 -16.87 -8.45
N LEU A 25 -6.23 -17.21 -8.40
CA LEU A 25 -6.76 -18.25 -7.50
C LEU A 25 -6.23 -19.63 -7.89
N ILE A 26 -6.30 -19.98 -9.19
CA ILE A 26 -5.80 -21.27 -9.68
C ILE A 26 -4.28 -21.35 -9.50
N HIS A 27 -3.53 -20.28 -9.79
CA HIS A 27 -2.08 -20.28 -9.61
C HIS A 27 -1.70 -20.52 -8.15
N THR A 28 -2.41 -19.90 -7.21
CA THR A 28 -2.22 -20.11 -5.77
C THR A 28 -2.46 -21.57 -5.39
N GLY A 29 -3.56 -22.17 -5.87
CA GLY A 29 -3.85 -23.59 -5.63
C GLY A 29 -2.81 -24.54 -6.24
N GLU A 30 -2.30 -24.23 -7.43
CA GLU A 30 -1.23 -24.99 -8.08
C GLU A 30 0.08 -24.93 -7.30
N LEU A 31 0.44 -23.75 -6.79
CA LEU A 31 1.62 -23.56 -5.96
C LEU A 31 1.50 -24.34 -4.66
N PHE A 32 0.34 -24.26 -4.00
CA PHE A 32 0.07 -25.01 -2.77
C PHE A 32 0.16 -26.53 -3.01
N ARG A 33 -0.43 -27.04 -4.10
CA ARG A 33 -0.29 -28.46 -4.47
C ARG A 33 1.15 -28.86 -4.77
N ALA A 34 1.93 -27.99 -5.41
CA ALA A 34 3.35 -28.25 -5.65
C ALA A 34 4.14 -28.35 -4.33
N MET A 35 3.86 -27.48 -3.35
CA MET A 35 4.46 -27.54 -2.02
C MET A 35 4.07 -28.84 -1.28
N GLN A 36 2.80 -29.25 -1.32
CA GLN A 36 2.34 -30.52 -0.75
C GLN A 36 3.08 -31.72 -1.33
N LYS A 37 3.22 -31.78 -2.66
CA LYS A 37 3.97 -32.85 -3.33
C LYS A 37 5.44 -32.91 -2.90
N LYS A 38 6.09 -31.75 -2.72
CA LYS A 38 7.46 -31.67 -2.21
C LYS A 38 7.60 -32.24 -0.79
N GLN A 39 6.53 -32.20 0.01
CA GLN A 39 6.46 -32.78 1.36
C GLN A 39 5.93 -34.23 1.36
N GLY A 40 5.80 -34.88 0.21
CA GLY A 40 5.30 -36.27 0.12
C GLY A 40 3.79 -36.44 0.32
N LEU A 41 3.02 -35.35 0.45
CA LEU A 41 1.58 -35.42 0.62
C LEU A 41 0.89 -35.75 -0.72
N ALA A 42 0.18 -36.88 -0.78
CA ALA A 42 -0.64 -37.27 -1.94
C ALA A 42 -1.90 -36.40 -2.08
N GLY A 43 -2.57 -36.45 -3.24
CA GLY A 43 -3.77 -35.65 -3.49
C GLY A 43 -4.06 -35.49 -4.98
N ASN A 44 -5.28 -35.88 -5.36
CA ASN A 44 -5.78 -35.94 -6.74
C ASN A 44 -6.94 -34.96 -7.01
N GLY A 45 -7.22 -34.06 -6.06
CA GLY A 45 -8.29 -33.07 -6.19
C GLY A 45 -8.07 -32.10 -7.35
N ILE A 46 -9.17 -31.63 -7.94
CA ILE A 46 -9.17 -30.61 -8.99
C ILE A 46 -8.98 -29.23 -8.34
N ILE A 47 -8.01 -28.47 -8.84
CA ILE A 47 -7.79 -27.08 -8.43
C ILE A 47 -8.76 -26.18 -9.20
N ALA A 48 -9.63 -25.48 -8.47
CA ALA A 48 -10.63 -24.59 -9.05
C ALA A 48 -10.88 -23.38 -8.13
N ALA A 49 -11.28 -22.26 -8.72
CA ALA A 49 -11.79 -21.11 -7.97
C ALA A 49 -13.23 -21.39 -7.53
N LYS A 50 -13.47 -21.51 -6.22
CA LYS A 50 -14.79 -21.73 -5.65
C LYS A 50 -14.97 -20.97 -4.34
N SER A 51 -16.21 -20.59 -4.04
CA SER A 51 -16.58 -20.09 -2.72
C SER A 51 -16.41 -21.18 -1.67
N VAL A 52 -15.98 -20.79 -0.47
CA VAL A 52 -15.85 -21.69 0.67
C VAL A 52 -17.26 -22.04 1.19
N PRO A 53 -17.66 -23.32 1.24
CA PRO A 53 -18.97 -23.70 1.79
C PRO A 53 -19.08 -23.36 3.29
N ALA A 54 -20.27 -22.98 3.76
CA ALA A 54 -20.46 -22.58 5.17
C ALA A 54 -20.14 -23.69 6.18
N ALA A 55 -20.31 -24.96 5.79
CA ALA A 55 -20.11 -26.12 6.66
C ALA A 55 -18.62 -26.55 6.84
N VAL A 56 -17.65 -25.87 6.21
CA VAL A 56 -16.26 -26.29 6.35
C VAL A 56 -15.69 -25.94 7.72
N LYS A 57 -14.92 -26.87 8.30
CA LYS A 57 -14.15 -26.64 9.52
C LYS A 57 -12.82 -25.94 9.18
N LEU A 58 -12.53 -24.82 9.82
CA LEU A 58 -11.21 -24.18 9.73
C LEU A 58 -10.16 -25.12 10.33
N LEU A 59 -9.21 -25.57 9.50
CA LEU A 59 -8.11 -26.42 9.97
C LEU A 59 -6.91 -25.63 10.44
N TYR A 60 -6.55 -24.56 9.71
CA TYR A 60 -5.35 -23.79 9.99
C TYR A 60 -5.51 -22.35 9.49
N ARG A 61 -4.99 -21.42 10.28
CA ARG A 61 -4.79 -20.02 9.89
C ARG A 61 -3.33 -19.67 10.16
N HIS A 62 -2.63 -19.20 9.13
CA HIS A 62 -1.28 -18.69 9.27
C HIS A 62 -1.32 -17.18 9.58
N PRO A 63 -0.98 -16.73 10.80
CA PRO A 63 -0.79 -15.31 11.04
C PRO A 63 0.51 -14.83 10.39
N SER A 64 0.54 -13.57 9.96
CA SER A 64 1.80 -12.90 9.61
C SER A 64 2.74 -12.93 10.81
N ASN A 65 4.01 -13.26 10.59
CA ASN A 65 5.05 -13.12 11.62
C ASN A 65 5.51 -11.67 11.84
N ARG A 66 5.00 -10.73 11.03
CA ARG A 66 5.24 -9.29 11.17
C ARG A 66 4.05 -8.59 11.79
N SER A 67 4.31 -7.68 12.72
CA SER A 67 3.31 -6.74 13.26
C SER A 67 2.84 -5.75 12.19
N LEU A 68 1.70 -5.10 12.41
CA LEU A 68 1.22 -4.05 11.51
C LEU A 68 2.24 -2.92 11.39
N GLU A 69 2.90 -2.54 12.49
CA GLU A 69 3.96 -1.53 12.45
C GLU A 69 5.12 -1.94 11.55
N GLN A 70 5.60 -3.19 11.64
CA GLN A 70 6.68 -3.68 10.78
C GLN A 70 6.27 -3.71 9.31
N VAL A 71 5.01 -4.03 9.00
CA VAL A 71 4.46 -3.96 7.64
C VAL A 71 4.41 -2.52 7.15
N ILE A 72 3.98 -1.57 7.99
CA ILE A 72 3.92 -0.15 7.64
C ILE A 72 5.33 0.44 7.47
N SER A 73 6.28 0.18 8.37
CA SER A 73 7.66 0.61 8.22
C SER A 73 8.28 0.10 6.92
N GLY A 74 8.06 -1.19 6.59
CA GLY A 74 8.49 -1.76 5.32
C GLY A 74 7.81 -1.11 4.11
N LEU A 75 6.51 -0.82 4.19
CA LEU A 75 5.78 -0.07 3.17
C LEU A 75 6.39 1.33 2.96
N MET A 76 6.63 2.07 4.04
CA MET A 76 7.14 3.44 3.97
C MET A 76 8.56 3.47 3.39
N LEU A 77 9.42 2.50 3.77
CA LEU A 77 10.78 2.37 3.25
C LEU A 77 10.83 1.99 1.77
N TYR A 78 10.15 0.92 1.39
CA TYR A 78 10.24 0.38 0.03
C TYR A 78 9.20 0.93 -0.94
N SER A 79 8.30 1.81 -0.47
CA SER A 79 7.19 2.36 -1.25
C SER A 79 6.37 1.29 -1.97
N ASN A 80 6.07 0.19 -1.28
CA ASN A 80 5.51 -1.00 -1.90
C ASN A 80 4.00 -0.84 -2.19
N ASN A 81 3.68 -0.58 -3.46
CA ASN A 81 2.30 -0.37 -3.92
C ASN A 81 1.36 -1.56 -3.63
N PHE A 82 1.88 -2.79 -3.68
CA PHE A 82 1.09 -3.98 -3.38
C PHE A 82 0.67 -3.97 -1.90
N VAL A 83 1.62 -3.77 -0.98
CA VAL A 83 1.34 -3.70 0.46
C VAL A 83 0.39 -2.54 0.78
N ALA A 84 0.59 -1.37 0.18
CA ALA A 84 -0.29 -0.21 0.37
C ALA A 84 -1.75 -0.53 0.02
N ASN A 85 -1.97 -1.16 -1.14
CA ASN A 85 -3.30 -1.56 -1.57
C ASN A 85 -3.88 -2.71 -0.72
N GLN A 86 -3.06 -3.65 -0.24
CA GLN A 86 -3.53 -4.68 0.68
C GLN A 86 -3.98 -4.10 2.02
N LEU A 87 -3.24 -3.13 2.58
CA LEU A 87 -3.64 -2.43 3.81
C LEU A 87 -4.93 -1.63 3.59
N TYR A 88 -5.06 -0.93 2.46
CA TYR A 88 -6.27 -0.20 2.09
C TYR A 88 -7.49 -1.15 2.01
N LEU A 89 -7.35 -2.30 1.35
CA LEU A 89 -8.39 -3.33 1.27
C LEU A 89 -8.72 -3.93 2.64
N ALA A 90 -7.71 -4.15 3.49
CA ALA A 90 -7.88 -4.66 4.84
C ALA A 90 -8.68 -3.68 5.72
N CYS A 91 -8.50 -2.36 5.57
CA CYS A 91 -9.32 -1.37 6.25
C CYS A 91 -10.81 -1.47 5.88
N GLY A 92 -11.12 -1.73 4.59
CA GLY A 92 -12.49 -2.00 4.15
C GLY A 92 -13.08 -3.26 4.79
N VAL A 93 -12.32 -4.35 4.80
CA VAL A 93 -12.72 -5.62 5.43
C VAL A 93 -12.93 -5.47 6.94
N ALA A 94 -12.05 -4.74 7.62
CA ALA A 94 -12.14 -4.54 9.07
C ALA A 94 -13.46 -3.86 9.48
N ARG A 95 -14.08 -3.08 8.59
CA ARG A 95 -15.34 -2.39 8.86
C ARG A 95 -16.57 -3.09 8.29
N GLU A 96 -16.45 -3.70 7.10
CA GLU A 96 -17.60 -4.22 6.33
C GLU A 96 -17.50 -5.72 6.00
N GLY A 97 -16.51 -6.41 6.55
CA GLY A 97 -16.29 -7.84 6.35
C GLY A 97 -15.84 -8.22 4.94
N TYR A 98 -15.58 -9.52 4.76
CA TYR A 98 -15.25 -10.11 3.45
C TYR A 98 -16.48 -10.19 2.52
N PRO A 99 -16.29 -10.29 1.19
CA PRO A 99 -15.03 -10.18 0.47
C PRO A 99 -14.46 -8.75 0.52
N ALA A 100 -13.14 -8.63 0.37
CA ALA A 100 -12.47 -7.34 0.25
C ALA A 100 -12.84 -6.70 -1.10
N THR A 101 -13.32 -5.47 -1.10
CA THR A 101 -13.61 -4.73 -2.33
C THR A 101 -13.11 -3.30 -2.25
N TRP A 102 -12.81 -2.71 -3.41
CA TRP A 102 -12.45 -1.30 -3.52
C TRP A 102 -13.57 -0.39 -3.00
N GLY A 103 -14.84 -0.74 -3.22
CA GLY A 103 -15.99 0.04 -2.74
C GLY A 103 -16.07 0.11 -1.22
N LYS A 104 -15.96 -1.04 -0.54
CA LYS A 104 -15.93 -1.11 0.94
C LYS A 104 -14.76 -0.31 1.51
N SER A 105 -13.61 -0.39 0.86
CA SER A 105 -12.38 0.29 1.28
C SER A 105 -12.48 1.81 1.12
N ARG A 106 -13.01 2.29 -0.02
CA ARG A 106 -13.32 3.70 -0.24
C ARG A 106 -14.32 4.22 0.78
N SER A 107 -15.39 3.48 1.03
CA SER A 107 -16.41 3.85 2.02
C SER A 107 -15.83 3.94 3.43
N ALA A 108 -15.02 2.95 3.82
CA ALA A 108 -14.32 2.94 5.10
C ALA A 108 -13.38 4.14 5.27
N PHE A 109 -12.61 4.47 4.22
CA PHE A 109 -11.65 5.56 4.23
C PHE A 109 -12.33 6.93 4.21
N ASN A 110 -13.35 7.14 3.38
CA ASN A 110 -14.12 8.39 3.35
C ASN A 110 -14.77 8.68 4.69
N ARG A 111 -15.35 7.67 5.36
CA ARG A 111 -15.88 7.83 6.72
C ARG A 111 -14.79 8.24 7.72
N PHE A 112 -13.59 7.67 7.62
CA PHE A 112 -12.46 8.03 8.48
C PHE A 112 -12.03 9.50 8.23
N LEU A 113 -11.87 9.89 6.97
CA LEU A 113 -11.50 11.26 6.57
C LEU A 113 -12.54 12.28 7.01
N ASN A 114 -13.84 12.00 6.81
CA ASN A 114 -14.93 12.86 7.25
C ASN A 114 -14.93 13.03 8.78
N GLY A 115 -14.61 11.97 9.53
CA GLY A 115 -14.46 12.04 10.98
C GLY A 115 -13.30 12.93 11.44
N LEU A 116 -12.30 13.16 10.58
CA LEU A 116 -11.23 14.14 10.79
C LEU A 116 -11.58 15.54 10.25
N GLY A 117 -12.81 15.74 9.75
CA GLY A 117 -13.26 17.01 9.17
C GLY A 117 -12.59 17.33 7.83
N PHE A 118 -12.27 16.31 7.03
CA PHE A 118 -11.89 16.49 5.63
C PHE A 118 -13.10 16.36 4.71
N THR A 119 -13.02 17.03 3.56
CA THR A 119 -14.00 16.97 2.48
C THR A 119 -13.34 16.51 1.18
N GLU A 120 -14.13 16.26 0.13
CA GLU A 120 -13.61 15.87 -1.18
C GLU A 120 -12.76 16.96 -1.86
N THR A 121 -12.88 18.22 -1.45
CA THR A 121 -12.00 19.30 -1.92
C THR A 121 -10.62 19.25 -1.26
N ASP A 122 -10.52 18.62 -0.09
CA ASP A 122 -9.27 18.46 0.65
C ASP A 122 -8.50 17.22 0.17
N ILE A 123 -9.22 16.10 0.02
CA ILE A 123 -8.66 14.79 -0.25
C ILE A 123 -9.65 13.88 -0.98
N VAL A 124 -9.15 13.21 -2.02
CA VAL A 124 -9.81 12.10 -2.71
C VAL A 124 -8.83 10.94 -2.77
N MET A 125 -9.21 9.78 -2.23
CA MET A 125 -8.36 8.58 -2.24
C MET A 125 -9.13 7.38 -2.78
N VAL A 126 -8.85 7.02 -4.03
CA VAL A 126 -9.53 5.91 -4.72
C VAL A 126 -8.82 4.56 -4.55
N GLU A 127 -7.55 4.58 -4.12
CA GLU A 127 -6.71 3.42 -3.83
C GLU A 127 -5.56 3.78 -2.87
N GLY A 128 -4.85 2.76 -2.36
CA GLY A 128 -3.91 2.87 -1.24
C GLY A 128 -2.50 3.35 -1.58
N SER A 129 -2.05 3.15 -2.82
CA SER A 129 -0.64 3.26 -3.20
C SER A 129 -0.21 4.62 -3.74
N GLY A 130 -1.15 5.43 -4.21
CA GLY A 130 -0.85 6.70 -4.87
C GLY A 130 -0.63 6.59 -6.39
N LEU A 131 -0.81 5.41 -6.99
CA LEU A 131 -0.66 5.20 -8.44
C LEU A 131 -1.78 5.85 -9.25
N SER A 132 -2.98 5.93 -8.69
CA SER A 132 -4.12 6.50 -9.40
C SER A 132 -3.97 8.01 -9.51
N ARG A 133 -4.00 8.55 -10.73
CA ARG A 133 -4.08 10.00 -10.99
C ARG A 133 -5.39 10.64 -10.50
N ARG A 134 -6.37 9.83 -10.08
CA ARG A 134 -7.59 10.31 -9.43
C ARG A 134 -7.44 10.52 -7.93
N ASN A 135 -6.31 10.14 -7.33
CA ASN A 135 -6.02 10.56 -5.97
C ASN A 135 -5.67 12.05 -6.01
N LEU A 136 -6.36 12.83 -5.19
CA LEU A 136 -6.17 14.27 -5.06
C LEU A 136 -5.96 14.59 -3.59
N LEU A 137 -5.07 15.54 -3.31
CA LEU A 137 -4.77 15.95 -1.94
C LEU A 137 -4.17 17.34 -1.96
N THR A 138 -4.67 18.24 -1.12
CA THR A 138 -4.06 19.57 -0.96
C THR A 138 -2.84 19.50 -0.02
N PRO A 139 -1.84 20.38 -0.17
CA PRO A 139 -0.73 20.47 0.78
C PRO A 139 -1.20 20.73 2.23
N ALA A 140 -2.23 21.56 2.39
CA ALA A 140 -2.83 21.85 3.71
C ALA A 140 -3.44 20.60 4.35
N ALA A 141 -4.15 19.79 3.56
CA ALA A 141 -4.70 18.52 4.03
C ALA A 141 -3.60 17.54 4.44
N MET A 142 -2.52 17.43 3.64
CA MET A 142 -1.37 16.60 4.00
C MET A 142 -0.68 17.09 5.29
N LEU A 143 -0.53 18.40 5.50
CA LEU A 143 0.00 18.94 6.75
C LEU A 143 -0.86 18.55 7.96
N LYS A 144 -2.19 18.61 7.83
CA LYS A 144 -3.12 18.15 8.88
C LYS A 144 -2.98 16.65 9.15
N ILE A 145 -2.81 15.84 8.11
CA ILE A 145 -2.51 14.40 8.25
C ILE A 145 -1.18 14.18 8.98
N LEU A 146 -0.12 14.89 8.59
CA LEU A 146 1.19 14.78 9.24
C LEU A 146 1.12 15.15 10.73
N ARG A 147 0.39 16.20 11.10
CA ARG A 147 0.19 16.55 12.52
C ARG A 147 -0.47 15.40 13.30
N ALA A 148 -1.51 14.78 12.75
CA ALA A 148 -2.13 13.60 13.39
C ALA A 148 -1.20 12.37 13.38
N PHE A 149 -0.27 12.30 12.42
CA PHE A 149 0.67 11.19 12.25
C PHE A 149 1.96 11.36 13.07
N GLU A 150 2.21 12.51 13.71
CA GLU A 150 3.45 12.79 14.45
C GLU A 150 3.86 11.69 15.46
N PRO A 151 2.95 11.09 16.27
CA PRO A 151 3.31 9.99 17.17
C PRO A 151 3.87 8.75 16.46
N TYR A 152 3.58 8.62 15.16
CA TYR A 152 4.02 7.53 14.29
C TYR A 152 5.14 7.95 13.33
N SER A 153 5.71 9.14 13.49
CA SER A 153 6.76 9.67 12.61
C SER A 153 7.97 8.73 12.45
N ARG A 154 8.29 7.92 13.46
CA ARG A 154 9.33 6.86 13.41
C ARG A 154 9.11 5.79 12.34
N LEU A 155 7.90 5.70 11.79
CA LEU A 155 7.60 4.76 10.71
C LEU A 155 8.07 5.29 9.34
N LEU A 156 8.38 6.59 9.23
CA LEU A 156 8.96 7.16 8.02
C LEU A 156 10.45 6.82 7.91
N PRO A 157 10.97 6.63 6.69
CA PRO A 157 12.39 6.51 6.43
C PRO A 157 13.14 7.76 6.86
N ASP A 158 14.34 7.55 7.39
CA ASP A 158 15.33 8.61 7.56
C ASP A 158 16.06 8.85 6.24
N LYS A 159 16.07 10.10 5.80
CA LYS A 159 16.91 10.59 4.71
C LYS A 159 17.76 11.72 5.26
N GLU A 160 19.00 11.41 5.64
CA GLU A 160 19.99 12.37 6.12
C GLU A 160 19.49 13.19 7.32
N GLY A 161 18.81 12.54 8.28
CA GLY A 161 18.24 13.17 9.47
C GLY A 161 16.83 13.76 9.29
N ILE A 162 16.28 13.67 8.07
CA ILE A 162 14.91 14.11 7.75
C ILE A 162 14.02 12.88 7.61
N LEU A 163 12.97 12.79 8.45
CA LEU A 163 11.99 11.71 8.38
C LEU A 163 10.98 12.03 7.27
N LEU A 164 11.04 11.33 6.13
CA LEU A 164 10.18 11.68 4.99
C LEU A 164 9.77 10.49 4.13
N LYS A 165 8.65 10.67 3.44
CA LYS A 165 8.21 9.79 2.35
C LYS A 165 8.25 10.52 1.02
N SER A 166 8.80 9.85 0.02
CA SER A 166 8.76 10.29 -1.38
C SER A 166 7.50 9.86 -2.11
N GLY A 167 7.03 10.69 -3.05
CA GLY A 167 6.04 10.32 -4.05
C GLY A 167 6.57 10.68 -5.43
N THR A 168 6.53 9.74 -6.38
CA THR A 168 7.03 9.97 -7.74
C THR A 168 6.12 9.32 -8.76
N LEU A 169 5.59 10.12 -9.68
CA LEU A 169 4.98 9.69 -10.93
C LEU A 169 5.52 10.57 -12.06
N THR A 170 5.28 10.20 -13.32
CA THR A 170 5.62 11.08 -14.45
C THR A 170 4.94 12.44 -14.27
N GLY A 171 5.76 13.48 -14.11
CA GLY A 171 5.34 14.86 -13.90
C GLY A 171 4.91 15.21 -12.47
N VAL A 172 5.11 14.32 -11.49
CA VAL A 172 4.70 14.54 -10.08
C VAL A 172 5.86 14.15 -9.15
N TYR A 173 6.33 15.10 -8.35
CA TYR A 173 7.44 14.92 -7.43
C TYR A 173 7.09 15.48 -6.05
N CYS A 174 6.89 14.59 -5.09
CA CYS A 174 6.45 14.96 -3.75
C CYS A 174 7.41 14.50 -2.65
N TYR A 175 7.43 15.26 -1.56
CA TYR A 175 7.87 14.82 -0.24
C TYR A 175 6.84 15.22 0.80
N ALA A 176 6.66 14.38 1.82
CA ALA A 176 5.92 14.71 3.03
C ALA A 176 6.65 14.09 4.21
N GLY A 177 6.82 14.85 5.29
CA GLY A 177 7.65 14.39 6.40
C GLY A 177 7.81 15.43 7.50
N PHE A 178 8.87 15.26 8.29
CA PHE A 178 9.22 16.12 9.39
C PHE A 178 10.70 16.48 9.36
N PHE A 179 10.99 17.76 9.58
CA PHE A 179 12.31 18.19 10.02
C PHE A 179 12.44 17.96 11.52
N SER A 180 13.64 17.58 11.96
CA SER A 180 13.96 17.37 13.37
C SER A 180 14.58 18.64 13.96
N ALA A 181 13.92 19.24 14.96
CA ALA A 181 14.45 20.36 15.74
C ALA A 181 14.51 19.96 17.21
N GLY A 182 15.58 19.24 17.59
CA GLY A 182 15.67 18.57 18.89
C GLY A 182 14.58 17.49 19.04
N THR A 183 13.74 17.63 20.06
CA THR A 183 12.58 16.74 20.29
C THR A 183 11.37 17.11 19.44
N ILE A 184 11.34 18.32 18.86
CA ILE A 184 10.20 18.82 18.08
C ILE A 184 10.27 18.29 16.65
N ARG A 185 9.12 17.88 16.12
CA ARG A 185 8.95 17.49 14.73
C ARG A 185 8.19 18.59 13.98
N LYS A 186 8.85 19.27 13.05
CA LYS A 186 8.22 20.31 12.21
C LYS A 186 7.73 19.67 10.90
N PRO A 187 6.40 19.51 10.68
CA PRO A 187 5.90 18.86 9.47
C PRO A 187 6.12 19.74 8.25
N PHE A 188 6.45 19.12 7.12
CA PHE A 188 6.59 19.80 5.83
C PHE A 188 5.95 18.99 4.71
N VAL A 189 5.53 19.69 3.65
CA VAL A 189 4.95 19.08 2.46
C VAL A 189 5.48 19.80 1.22
N ILE A 190 5.91 19.02 0.24
CA ILE A 190 6.33 19.45 -1.08
C ILE A 190 5.50 18.65 -2.08
N MET A 191 4.74 19.33 -2.93
CA MET A 191 3.94 18.73 -4.01
C MET A 191 4.18 19.49 -5.30
N LEU A 192 5.01 18.92 -6.19
CA LEU A 192 5.39 19.57 -7.44
C LEU A 192 4.81 18.81 -8.63
N ASN A 193 3.84 19.43 -9.31
CA ASN A 193 3.28 18.93 -10.57
C ASN A 193 3.93 19.66 -11.74
N GLN A 194 5.08 19.15 -12.19
CA GLN A 194 5.93 19.82 -13.17
C GLN A 194 6.80 18.81 -13.92
N PRO A 195 7.35 19.14 -15.10
CA PRO A 195 8.14 18.19 -15.90
C PRO A 195 9.47 17.80 -15.24
N LYS A 196 10.21 18.77 -14.71
CA LYS A 196 11.54 18.57 -14.12
C LYS A 196 11.45 18.30 -12.62
N ASN A 197 12.13 17.27 -12.14
CA ASN A 197 12.23 17.02 -10.71
C ASN A 197 13.11 18.09 -10.03
N GLN A 198 12.55 18.87 -9.10
CA GLN A 198 13.27 19.88 -8.31
C GLN A 198 13.01 19.72 -6.80
N ARG A 199 12.40 18.60 -6.38
CA ARG A 199 11.93 18.45 -4.98
C ARG A 199 13.07 18.49 -3.95
N ASP A 200 14.27 18.04 -4.33
CA ASP A 200 15.44 18.05 -3.43
C ASP A 200 15.99 19.48 -3.24
N ASP A 201 15.92 20.33 -4.27
CA ASP A 201 16.31 21.74 -4.16
C ASP A 201 15.32 22.50 -3.27
N VAL A 202 14.02 22.27 -3.46
CA VAL A 202 12.96 22.83 -2.60
C VAL A 202 13.10 22.33 -1.16
N LEU A 203 13.43 21.05 -0.96
CA LEU A 203 13.65 20.49 0.38
C LEU A 203 14.77 21.21 1.12
N LYS A 204 15.92 21.43 0.47
CA LYS A 204 17.06 22.16 1.05
C LYS A 204 16.70 23.60 1.42
N LEU A 205 15.90 24.28 0.60
CA LEU A 205 15.44 25.64 0.89
C LEU A 205 14.48 25.66 2.08
N LEU A 206 13.52 24.73 2.11
CA LEU A 206 12.57 24.62 3.21
C LEU A 206 13.23 24.25 4.54
N GLU A 207 14.23 23.36 4.53
CA GLU A 207 14.97 22.99 5.73
C GLU A 207 15.69 24.20 6.34
N LYS A 208 16.36 25.01 5.51
CA LYS A 208 17.01 26.25 5.96
C LYS A 208 16.04 27.20 6.61
N ILE A 209 14.84 27.38 6.05
CA ILE A 209 13.80 28.25 6.60
C ILE A 209 13.24 27.66 7.91
N ALA A 210 13.00 26.35 7.94
CA ALA A 210 12.37 25.68 9.08
C ALA A 210 13.28 25.57 10.31
N LEU A 211 14.61 25.57 10.11
CA LEU A 211 15.60 25.45 11.18
C LEU A 211 16.23 26.79 11.58
N GLN A 212 15.83 27.90 10.96
CA GLN A 212 16.15 29.23 11.48
C GLN A 212 15.47 29.45 12.84
N PRO A 213 16.18 30.08 13.80
CA PRO A 213 15.64 30.38 15.14
C PRO A 213 14.46 31.35 15.11
#